data_AF-A0A512IKH4-F1
#
_entry.id   AF-A0A512IKH4-F1
#
_cell.length_a   1.000
_cell.length_b   1.000
_cell.length_c   1.000
_cell.angle_alpha   90.00
_cell.angle_beta   90.00
_cell.angle_gamma   90.00
#
_symmetry.space_group_name_H-M   'P 1'
#
loop_
_entity.id
_entity.type
_entity.pdbx_description
1 polymer ?
#
loop_
_entity_poly.entity_id
_entity_poly.type
_entity_poly.pdbx_seq_one_letter_code
_entity_poly.pdbx_strand_id
1 'polypeptide(L)'
;MHETFRAFTEDLHPKFEALMTQAHMSDGVLPAHYRGSGIYLFSENAKSLYVGRTRDVRKRYRQHTRVYSGHNGAPFAYKLARHATGFVKATYKAGPTSRAGMLQDPTFAKAFADAIERVRRMEFRFVEELDPTRQCLLEIYVSVVCGSPYNDFNTT
;
A
#
# COMPACT_ATOMS: atom_id res chain seq x y z
N MET A 1 -13.24 1.63 -26.37
CA MET A 1 -13.65 1.40 -24.96
C MET A 1 -15.15 1.55 -24.87
N HIS A 2 -15.85 0.64 -24.18
CA HIS A 2 -17.30 0.75 -23.95
C HIS A 2 -17.63 2.04 -23.19
N GLU A 3 -18.70 2.73 -23.54
CA GLU A 3 -19.01 4.08 -23.02
C GLU A 3 -19.17 4.10 -21.50
N THR A 4 -19.92 3.15 -20.94
CA THR A 4 -20.06 3.01 -19.48
C THR A 4 -18.72 2.83 -18.78
N PHE A 5 -17.79 2.06 -19.36
CA PHE A 5 -16.47 1.86 -18.75
C PHE A 5 -15.60 3.11 -18.90
N ARG A 6 -15.71 3.81 -20.04
CA ARG A 6 -15.00 5.06 -20.30
C ARG A 6 -15.24 6.08 -19.19
N ALA A 7 -16.48 6.23 -18.75
CA ALA A 7 -16.84 7.14 -17.65
C ALA A 7 -16.14 6.83 -16.31
N PHE A 8 -15.66 5.60 -16.08
CA PHE A 8 -14.84 5.27 -14.91
C PHE A 8 -13.35 5.52 -15.11
N THR A 9 -12.90 5.67 -16.36
CA THR A 9 -11.49 5.85 -16.71
C THR A 9 -11.06 7.30 -16.95
N GLU A 10 -12.00 8.17 -17.30
CA GLU A 10 -11.73 9.57 -17.66
C GLU A 10 -11.01 10.34 -16.54
N ASP A 11 -11.38 10.10 -15.29
CA ASP A 11 -10.81 10.79 -14.12
C ASP A 11 -9.52 10.14 -13.58
N LEU A 12 -9.05 9.03 -14.16
CA LEU A 12 -7.89 8.31 -13.60
C LEU A 12 -6.60 9.13 -13.70
N HIS A 13 -6.31 9.70 -14.87
CA HIS A 13 -5.10 10.50 -15.06
C HIS A 13 -5.14 11.83 -14.28
N PRO A 14 -6.23 12.62 -14.32
CA PRO A 14 -6.33 13.82 -13.49
C PRO A 14 -6.13 13.55 -11.98
N LYS A 15 -6.68 12.44 -11.46
CA LYS A 15 -6.47 12.06 -10.05
C LYS A 15 -5.06 11.58 -9.76
N PHE A 16 -4.42 10.91 -10.71
CA PHE A 16 -3.01 10.58 -10.61
C PHE A 16 -2.15 11.86 -10.52
N GLU A 17 -2.39 12.85 -11.38
CA GLU A 17 -1.68 14.13 -11.31
C GLU A 17 -1.90 14.84 -9.98
N ALA A 18 -3.14 14.87 -9.48
CA ALA A 18 -3.44 15.42 -8.16
C ALA A 18 -2.66 14.69 -7.04
N LEU A 19 -2.59 13.35 -7.08
CA LEU A 19 -1.82 12.56 -6.12
C LEU A 19 -0.31 12.88 -6.19
N MET A 20 0.25 13.05 -7.38
CA MET A 20 1.69 13.25 -7.61
C MET A 20 2.14 14.71 -7.39
N THR A 21 1.22 15.67 -7.47
CA THR A 21 1.49 17.09 -7.20
C THR A 21 1.35 17.47 -5.73
N GLN A 22 0.57 16.72 -4.95
CA GLN A 22 0.41 16.95 -3.50
C GLN A 22 1.76 16.96 -2.76
N ALA A 23 1.91 17.72 -1.68
CA ALA A 23 3.07 17.55 -0.81
C ALA A 23 3.01 16.17 -0.14
N HIS A 24 4.12 15.45 -0.12
CA HIS A 24 4.20 14.21 0.64
C HIS A 24 4.46 14.49 2.13
N MET A 25 3.97 13.61 2.98
CA MET A 25 4.30 13.60 4.41
C MET A 25 5.41 12.59 4.68
N SER A 26 6.36 12.90 5.57
CA SER A 26 7.47 12.00 5.94
C SER A 26 7.77 11.95 7.44
N ASP A 27 7.08 12.74 8.28
CA ASP A 27 7.33 12.84 9.73
C ASP A 27 6.67 11.73 10.57
N GLY A 28 5.95 10.82 9.91
CA GLY A 28 5.22 9.74 10.57
C GLY A 28 3.88 10.16 11.18
N VAL A 29 3.47 11.43 11.12
CA VAL A 29 2.28 11.97 11.79
C VAL A 29 1.25 12.47 10.78
N LEU A 30 0.20 11.67 10.54
CA LEU A 30 -0.82 12.00 9.54
C LEU A 30 -1.63 13.28 9.88
N PRO A 31 -1.51 14.36 9.08
CA PRO A 31 -2.24 15.60 9.31
C PRO A 31 -3.75 15.39 9.37
N ALA A 32 -4.45 16.25 10.12
CA ALA A 32 -5.89 16.10 10.39
C ALA A 32 -6.79 16.18 9.15
N HIS A 33 -6.31 16.81 8.07
CA HIS A 33 -7.07 16.97 6.82
C HIS A 33 -7.14 15.68 5.99
N TYR A 34 -6.21 14.73 6.18
CA TYR A 34 -6.31 13.41 5.56
C TYR A 34 -7.48 12.64 6.17
N ARG A 35 -8.58 12.54 5.42
CA ARG A 35 -9.84 11.87 5.79
C ARG A 35 -10.46 11.23 4.55
N GLY A 36 -11.43 10.35 4.78
CA GLY A 36 -12.23 9.76 3.70
C GLY A 36 -11.60 8.52 3.05
N SER A 37 -12.14 8.23 1.87
CA SER A 37 -11.82 7.06 1.05
C SER A 37 -11.05 7.46 -0.20
N GLY A 38 -10.20 6.57 -0.72
CA GLY A 38 -9.41 6.89 -1.90
C GLY A 38 -8.14 6.07 -2.01
N ILE A 39 -7.15 6.65 -2.67
CA ILE A 39 -5.87 6.00 -2.99
C ILE A 39 -4.76 6.65 -2.19
N TYR A 40 -3.90 5.82 -1.62
CA TYR A 40 -2.67 6.24 -0.97
C TYR A 40 -1.45 5.62 -1.63
N LEU A 41 -0.33 6.32 -1.52
CA LEU A 41 0.95 5.92 -2.08
C LEU A 41 2.04 6.09 -1.02
N PHE A 42 2.83 5.02 -0.81
CA PHE A 42 4.09 5.07 -0.08
C PHE A 42 5.26 5.13 -1.07
N SER A 43 6.15 6.10 -0.86
CA SER A 43 7.35 6.31 -1.67
C SER A 43 8.59 6.42 -0.79
N GLU A 44 9.76 6.12 -1.37
CA GLU A 44 11.05 6.28 -0.71
C GLU A 44 12.06 6.80 -1.75
N ASN A 45 12.77 7.89 -1.42
CA ASN A 45 13.71 8.55 -2.33
C ASN A 45 13.06 8.88 -3.70
N ALA A 46 11.88 9.48 -3.67
CA ALA A 46 11.05 9.78 -4.84
C ALA A 46 10.58 8.57 -5.69
N LYS A 47 10.85 7.33 -5.27
CA LYS A 47 10.37 6.12 -5.94
C LYS A 47 9.08 5.63 -5.30
N SER A 48 8.04 5.47 -6.11
CA SER A 48 6.77 4.89 -5.70
C SER A 48 6.93 3.40 -5.43
N LEU A 49 6.66 2.96 -4.20
CA LEU A 49 6.90 1.57 -3.80
C LEU A 49 5.61 0.77 -3.66
N TYR A 50 4.57 1.38 -3.09
CA TYR A 50 3.33 0.68 -2.80
C TYR A 50 2.13 1.63 -2.87
N VAL A 51 1.15 1.25 -3.68
CA VAL A 51 -0.15 1.91 -3.80
C VAL A 51 -1.20 1.06 -3.10
N GLY A 52 -2.17 1.69 -2.47
CA GLY A 52 -3.35 0.97 -1.99
C GLY A 52 -4.60 1.82 -1.97
N ARG A 53 -5.75 1.17 -1.88
CA ARG A 53 -7.03 1.84 -1.64
C ARG A 53 -7.56 1.65 -0.22
N THR A 54 -8.43 2.57 0.20
CA THR A 54 -9.03 2.53 1.53
C THR A 54 -10.37 3.26 1.59
N ARG A 55 -11.22 2.85 2.54
CA ARG A 55 -12.42 3.60 2.94
C ARG A 55 -12.16 4.61 4.08
N ASP A 56 -11.02 4.47 4.75
CA ASP A 56 -10.60 5.32 5.86
C ASP A 56 -9.06 5.44 5.84
N VAL A 57 -8.57 6.56 5.31
CA VAL A 57 -7.12 6.81 5.19
C VAL A 57 -6.42 6.88 6.55
N ARG A 58 -7.07 7.43 7.59
CA ARG A 58 -6.45 7.55 8.92
C ARG A 58 -6.26 6.19 9.55
N LYS A 59 -7.30 5.35 9.50
CA LYS A 59 -7.21 3.96 9.97
C LYS A 59 -6.18 3.18 9.17
N ARG A 60 -6.15 3.32 7.84
CA ARG A 60 -5.24 2.57 6.97
C ARG A 60 -3.79 2.97 7.15
N TYR A 61 -3.49 4.27 7.21
CA TYR A 61 -2.15 4.76 7.49
C TYR A 61 -1.64 4.20 8.82
N ARG A 62 -2.44 4.30 9.87
CA ARG A 62 -2.13 3.77 11.20
C ARG A 62 -1.90 2.26 11.22
N GLN A 63 -2.63 1.51 10.39
CA GLN A 63 -2.41 0.07 10.24
C GLN A 63 -1.07 -0.26 9.57
N HIS A 64 -0.56 0.59 8.67
CA HIS A 64 0.76 0.37 8.05
C HIS A 64 1.93 0.84 8.91
N THR A 65 1.72 1.82 9.80
CA THR A 65 2.82 2.50 10.51
C THR A 65 2.93 2.21 12.01
N ARG A 66 1.93 1.57 12.63
CA ARG A 66 2.02 1.19 14.06
C ARG A 66 2.93 -0.03 14.26
N VAL A 67 3.83 0.05 15.23
CA VAL A 67 4.76 -1.02 15.63
C VAL A 67 4.05 -2.35 15.92
N TYR A 68 2.88 -2.31 16.55
CA TYR A 68 2.09 -3.50 16.89
C TYR A 68 1.08 -3.92 15.82
N SER A 69 1.18 -3.38 14.61
CA SER A 69 0.31 -3.80 13.52
C SER A 69 0.61 -5.24 13.12
N GLY A 70 -0.35 -6.13 13.35
CA GLY A 70 -0.25 -7.50 12.86
C GLY A 70 -0.20 -7.55 11.34
N HIS A 71 0.27 -8.69 10.80
CA HIS A 71 0.41 -8.95 9.37
C HIS A 71 -0.80 -8.61 8.49
N ASN A 72 -2.04 -8.63 8.99
CA ASN A 72 -3.25 -8.31 8.22
C ASN A 72 -3.46 -6.79 8.07
N GLY A 73 -2.89 -6.00 9.00
CA GLY A 73 -2.96 -4.54 8.99
C GLY A 73 -1.90 -3.88 8.11
N ALA A 74 -0.69 -4.46 8.07
CA ALA A 74 0.46 -3.91 7.34
C ALA A 74 0.91 -4.81 6.18
N PRO A 75 0.08 -5.03 5.14
CA PRO A 75 0.43 -5.91 4.03
C PRO A 75 1.68 -5.44 3.27
N PHE A 76 1.98 -4.14 3.23
CA PHE A 76 3.17 -3.63 2.58
C PHE A 76 4.45 -3.99 3.35
N ALA A 77 4.48 -3.75 4.68
CA ALA A 77 5.59 -4.18 5.53
C ALA A 77 5.81 -5.71 5.45
N TYR A 78 4.73 -6.48 5.33
CA TYR A 78 4.82 -7.92 5.13
C TYR A 78 5.48 -8.29 3.79
N LYS A 79 5.14 -7.60 2.69
CA LYS A 79 5.84 -7.78 1.39
C LYS A 79 7.33 -7.46 1.52
N LEU A 80 7.69 -6.33 2.13
CA LEU A 80 9.08 -5.95 2.36
C LEU A 80 9.84 -7.04 3.14
N ALA A 81 9.26 -7.57 4.21
CA ALA A 81 9.87 -8.63 5.01
C ALA A 81 10.12 -9.90 4.20
N ARG A 82 9.20 -10.30 3.32
CA ARG A 82 9.37 -11.46 2.42
C ARG A 82 10.53 -11.27 1.44
N HIS A 83 10.67 -10.08 0.87
CA HIS A 83 11.79 -9.77 -0.01
C HIS A 83 13.11 -9.76 0.76
N ALA A 84 13.15 -9.19 1.97
CA ALA A 84 14.35 -9.15 2.81
C ALA A 84 14.82 -10.53 3.26
N THR A 85 13.89 -11.47 3.46
CA THR A 85 14.16 -12.84 3.95
C THR A 85 14.21 -13.89 2.85
N GLY A 86 13.98 -13.53 1.59
CA GLY A 86 13.97 -14.46 0.45
C GLY A 86 12.72 -15.33 0.33
N PHE A 87 11.74 -15.22 1.23
CA PHE A 87 10.50 -15.99 1.22
C PHE A 87 9.42 -15.41 0.26
N VAL A 88 9.78 -15.16 -0.99
CA VAL A 88 8.93 -14.44 -1.95
C VAL A 88 7.77 -15.29 -2.51
N LYS A 89 7.90 -16.62 -2.56
CA LYS A 89 6.82 -17.54 -3.00
C LYS A 89 5.86 -17.90 -1.87
N ALA A 90 4.56 -17.65 -2.06
CA ALA A 90 3.55 -18.02 -1.07
C ALA A 90 3.18 -19.49 -1.27
N THR A 91 3.06 -20.23 -0.18
CA THR A 91 2.80 -21.68 -0.22
C THR A 91 1.32 -22.02 -0.07
N TYR A 92 0.46 -21.05 0.30
CA TYR A 92 -0.98 -21.17 0.57
C TYR A 92 -1.40 -22.33 1.51
N LYS A 93 -0.44 -22.95 2.18
CA LYS A 93 -0.65 -24.03 3.13
C LYS A 93 -0.61 -23.47 4.53
N ALA A 94 -1.53 -23.93 5.37
CA ALA A 94 -1.41 -23.74 6.82
C ALA A 94 -0.08 -24.34 7.30
N GLY A 95 0.55 -23.71 8.29
CA GLY A 95 1.85 -24.14 8.84
C GLY A 95 2.91 -23.04 8.84
N PRO A 96 4.20 -23.40 8.99
CA PRO A 96 5.31 -22.46 9.18
C PRO A 96 5.46 -21.40 8.07
N THR A 97 5.01 -21.72 6.85
CA THR A 97 5.08 -20.83 5.68
C THR A 97 3.81 -20.00 5.46
N SER A 98 2.79 -20.18 6.31
CA SER A 98 1.61 -19.30 6.33
C SER A 98 1.97 -17.92 6.89
N ARG A 99 1.13 -16.91 6.65
CA ARG A 99 1.38 -15.55 7.17
C ARG A 99 1.61 -15.54 8.68
N ALA A 100 0.77 -16.26 9.43
CA ALA A 100 0.86 -16.35 10.89
C ALA A 100 2.05 -17.21 11.33
N GLY A 101 2.33 -18.30 10.62
CA GLY A 101 3.47 -19.18 10.89
C GLY A 101 4.82 -18.48 10.69
N MET A 102 4.95 -17.66 9.65
CA MET A 102 6.19 -16.92 9.40
C MET A 102 6.47 -15.89 10.50
N LEU A 103 5.45 -15.33 11.14
CA LEU A 103 5.67 -14.43 12.29
C LEU A 103 6.17 -15.16 13.56
N GLN A 104 6.13 -16.49 13.59
CA GLN A 104 6.75 -17.27 14.67
C GLN A 104 8.26 -17.48 14.43
N ASP A 105 8.73 -17.31 13.19
CA ASP A 105 10.15 -17.31 12.89
C ASP A 105 10.79 -15.98 13.36
N PRO A 106 11.76 -16.01 14.28
CA PRO A 106 12.34 -14.79 14.85
C PRO A 106 13.00 -13.89 13.79
N THR A 107 13.58 -14.47 12.73
CA THR A 107 14.23 -13.73 11.65
C THR A 107 13.20 -12.95 10.85
N PHE A 108 12.11 -13.59 10.47
CA PHE A 108 11.01 -12.95 9.76
C PHE A 108 10.27 -11.94 10.63
N ALA A 109 10.03 -12.25 11.91
CA ALA A 109 9.42 -11.31 12.85
C ALA A 109 10.25 -10.03 13.00
N LYS A 110 11.58 -10.15 13.09
CA LYS A 110 12.50 -9.00 13.10
C LYS A 110 12.44 -8.21 11.79
N ALA A 111 12.51 -8.89 10.64
CA ALA A 111 12.41 -8.25 9.33
C ALA A 111 11.07 -7.51 9.12
N PHE A 112 9.98 -8.06 9.65
CA PHE A 112 8.66 -7.41 9.62
C PHE A 112 8.60 -6.17 10.51
N ALA A 113 9.15 -6.22 11.72
CA ALA A 113 9.25 -5.04 12.59
C ALA A 113 10.09 -3.93 11.95
N ASP A 114 11.24 -4.27 11.35
CA ASP A 114 12.09 -3.34 10.62
C ASP A 114 11.38 -2.73 9.41
N ALA A 115 10.57 -3.55 8.72
CA ALA A 115 9.77 -3.07 7.59
C ALA A 115 8.67 -2.08 8.03
N ILE A 116 8.02 -2.26 9.19
CA ILE A 116 7.07 -1.28 9.72
C ILE A 116 7.79 0.05 9.98
N GLU A 117 8.95 0.01 10.62
CA GLU A 117 9.75 1.19 10.92
C GLU A 117 10.26 1.90 9.65
N ARG A 118 10.53 1.15 8.58
CA ARG A 118 10.82 1.71 7.26
C ARG A 118 9.59 2.39 6.66
N VAL A 119 8.45 1.71 6.61
CA VAL A 119 7.18 2.26 6.07
C VAL A 119 6.75 3.52 6.82
N ARG A 120 6.98 3.59 8.13
CA ARG A 120 6.70 4.78 8.95
C ARG A 120 7.50 6.03 8.53
N ARG A 121 8.68 5.85 7.95
CA ARG A 121 9.57 6.94 7.48
C ARG A 121 9.38 7.26 5.99
N MET A 122 8.58 6.45 5.29
CA MET A 122 8.31 6.66 3.87
C MET A 122 7.47 7.91 3.65
N GLU A 123 7.65 8.50 2.48
CA GLU A 123 6.81 9.55 1.96
C GLU A 123 5.39 8.99 1.75
N PHE A 124 4.38 9.69 2.23
CA PHE A 124 2.98 9.30 2.09
C PHE A 124 2.18 10.38 1.36
N ARG A 125 1.41 9.95 0.37
CA ARG A 125 0.45 10.77 -0.38
C ARG A 125 -0.92 10.10 -0.37
N PHE A 126 -1.98 10.89 -0.50
CA PHE A 126 -3.33 10.37 -0.62
C PHE A 126 -4.22 11.31 -1.43
N VAL A 127 -5.05 10.74 -2.30
CA VAL A 127 -6.08 11.44 -3.08
C VAL A 127 -7.44 10.81 -2.82
N GLU A 128 -8.46 11.64 -2.64
CA GLU A 128 -9.82 11.17 -2.39
C GLU A 128 -10.46 10.60 -3.67
N GLU A 129 -11.12 9.46 -3.51
CA GLU A 129 -12.01 8.86 -4.50
C GLU A 129 -13.11 8.12 -3.74
N LEU A 130 -14.36 8.54 -3.93
CA LEU A 130 -15.51 8.02 -3.19
C LEU A 130 -16.11 6.78 -3.86
N ASP A 131 -15.98 6.68 -5.19
CA ASP A 131 -16.51 5.55 -5.94
C ASP A 131 -15.58 4.32 -5.82
N PRO A 132 -16.06 3.18 -5.31
CA PRO A 132 -15.23 1.99 -5.11
C PRO A 132 -14.66 1.38 -6.40
N THR A 133 -15.36 1.54 -7.52
CA THR A 133 -14.93 1.05 -8.84
C THR A 133 -13.77 1.91 -9.34
N ARG A 134 -13.91 3.23 -9.28
CA ARG A 134 -12.83 4.19 -9.60
C ARG A 134 -11.64 4.02 -8.69
N GLN A 135 -11.83 3.75 -7.38
CA GLN A 135 -10.70 3.41 -6.50
C GLN A 135 -9.95 2.17 -7.00
N CYS A 136 -10.65 1.11 -7.39
CA CYS A 136 -10.02 -0.10 -7.90
C CYS A 136 -9.19 0.19 -9.16
N LEU A 137 -9.78 0.92 -10.11
CA LEU A 137 -9.12 1.27 -11.36
C LEU A 137 -7.96 2.24 -11.15
N LEU A 138 -8.09 3.20 -10.22
CA LEU A 138 -7.04 4.16 -9.91
C LEU A 138 -5.88 3.50 -9.16
N GLU A 139 -6.12 2.55 -8.28
CA GLU A 139 -5.07 1.72 -7.65
C GLU A 139 -4.22 1.03 -8.72
N ILE A 140 -4.86 0.40 -9.72
CA ILE A 140 -4.18 -0.24 -10.86
C ILE A 140 -3.43 0.79 -11.68
N TYR A 141 -4.10 1.87 -12.09
CA TYR A 141 -3.53 2.91 -12.93
C TYR A 141 -2.26 3.51 -12.31
N VAL A 142 -2.34 3.96 -11.05
CA VAL A 142 -1.20 4.54 -10.32
C VAL A 142 -0.08 3.51 -10.18
N SER A 143 -0.41 2.24 -9.84
CA SER A 143 0.61 1.20 -9.70
C SER A 143 1.38 0.95 -11.00
N VAL A 144 0.66 0.90 -12.13
CA VAL A 144 1.25 0.67 -13.46
C VAL A 144 2.09 1.87 -13.91
N VAL A 145 1.54 3.08 -13.83
CA VAL A 145 2.22 4.30 -14.30
C VAL A 145 3.47 4.59 -13.46
N CYS A 146 3.40 4.37 -12.15
CA CYS A 146 4.55 4.54 -11.26
C CYS A 146 5.53 3.36 -11.26
N GLY A 147 5.16 2.21 -11.84
CA GLY A 147 5.95 0.98 -11.77
C GLY A 147 6.19 0.50 -10.34
N SER A 148 5.19 0.56 -9.46
CA SER A 148 5.38 0.26 -8.03
C SER A 148 5.66 -1.23 -7.80
N PRO A 149 6.87 -1.61 -7.34
CA PRO A 149 7.35 -2.99 -7.35
C PRO A 149 6.63 -3.92 -6.38
N TYR A 150 5.92 -3.37 -5.39
CA TYR A 150 5.19 -4.15 -4.39
C TYR A 150 3.67 -4.19 -4.64
N ASN A 151 3.23 -3.72 -5.80
CA ASN A 151 1.89 -3.93 -6.33
C ASN A 151 1.91 -5.02 -7.40
N ASP A 152 1.73 -6.26 -6.98
CA ASP A 152 1.35 -7.35 -7.87
C ASP A 152 -0.17 -7.55 -7.77
N PHE A 153 -0.82 -7.74 -8.93
CA PHE A 153 -2.24 -8.11 -9.04
C PHE A 153 -2.40 -9.61 -9.29
N ASN A 154 -1.34 -10.38 -9.05
CA ASN A 154 -1.33 -11.80 -9.26
C ASN A 154 -1.98 -12.51 -8.07
N THR A 155 -2.85 -13.47 -8.35
CA THR A 155 -3.47 -14.33 -7.35
C THR A 155 -2.91 -15.75 -7.52
N THR A 156 -1.60 -15.92 -7.36
CA THR A 156 -0.99 -17.26 -7.21
C THR A 156 -0.92 -17.60 -5.76
#